data_AF-A0A8J6E4D8-F1
#
_entry.id   AF-A0A8J6E4D8-F1
#
_cell.length_a   1.000
_cell.length_b   1.000
_cell.length_c   1.000
_cell.angle_alpha   90.00
_cell.angle_beta   90.00
_cell.angle_gamma   90.00
#
_symmetry.space_group_name_H-M   'P 1'
#
loop_
_entity.id
_entity.type
_entity.pdbx_description
1 polymer ?
#
loop_
_entity_poly.entity_id
_entity_poly.type
_entity_poly.pdbx_seq_one_letter_code
_entity_poly.pdbx_strand_id
1 'polypeptide(L)'
;MEAEIRLRAGCSKWDIRQKVWDYMEHNNLADFPRPVHHRIPNFKGVKDFSVPLGLDSAVRVDLVVVGSVAVSEKGWRIGKGEGFADMEYAMMVAMGAVTEQTVVVTVVHDCQVLDIPESLLDDHDLTVDYIVTPTRVLTTNCTRPKPQGIIWSKVSREMMSTIPILRKLRDSERRAGRDVTLKTEEDPLRQRTATGSTRPAHNCQTPPITESLAEQKGVTTVYIGNIPPTMRVSELKSLLRERGASPGHLTWQGPQHRAFLDYSDGCQAQLALRSLEGLSVEGHAMRVELARMQRQRLNEHGDCGDKKRGDYARHGDAGQ
;
A
#
# COMPACT_ATOMS: atom_id res chain seq x y z
N MET A 1 5.00 22.89 -31.39
CA MET A 1 5.46 21.56 -30.96
C MET A 1 5.34 21.53 -29.45
N GLU A 2 4.36 20.80 -28.93
CA GLU A 2 4.30 20.55 -27.49
C GLU A 2 5.55 19.78 -27.07
N ALA A 3 6.12 20.11 -25.91
CA ALA A 3 7.38 19.53 -25.48
C ALA A 3 7.17 18.06 -25.06
N GLU A 4 7.52 17.11 -25.91
CA GLU A 4 7.41 15.69 -25.57
C GLU A 4 8.16 15.31 -24.27
N ILE A 5 7.57 14.41 -23.48
CA ILE A 5 8.21 13.86 -22.27
C ILE A 5 9.39 12.99 -22.70
N ARG A 6 10.62 13.48 -22.49
CA ARG A 6 11.85 12.70 -22.74
C ARG A 6 12.42 12.09 -21.48
N LEU A 7 12.60 10.78 -21.43
CA LEU A 7 13.21 10.11 -20.28
C LEU A 7 14.73 10.25 -20.30
N ARG A 8 15.35 10.42 -19.12
CA ARG A 8 16.81 10.46 -18.96
C ARG A 8 17.33 9.06 -18.64
N ALA A 9 18.56 8.76 -19.07
CA ALA A 9 19.23 7.53 -18.64
C ALA A 9 19.31 7.48 -17.10
N GLY A 10 19.05 6.30 -16.53
CA GLY A 10 19.07 6.08 -15.08
C GLY A 10 17.85 6.63 -14.31
N CYS A 11 16.80 7.12 -14.98
CA CYS A 11 15.58 7.53 -14.30
C CYS A 11 14.89 6.33 -13.62
N SER A 12 14.33 6.55 -12.44
CA SER A 12 13.54 5.55 -11.72
C SER A 12 12.08 5.55 -12.19
N LYS A 13 11.31 4.50 -11.84
CA LYS A 13 9.84 4.50 -12.03
C LYS A 13 9.19 5.74 -11.40
N TRP A 14 9.74 6.24 -10.29
CA TRP A 14 9.22 7.40 -9.58
C TRP A 14 9.44 8.71 -10.35
N ASP A 15 10.63 8.88 -10.92
CA ASP A 15 10.95 10.05 -11.75
C ASP A 15 10.02 10.13 -12.98
N ILE A 16 9.73 8.98 -13.59
CA ILE A 16 8.79 8.89 -14.71
C ILE A 16 7.40 9.35 -14.29
N ARG A 17 6.92 8.90 -13.12
CA ARG A 17 5.59 9.29 -12.61
C ARG A 17 5.48 10.79 -12.38
N GLN A 18 6.45 11.37 -11.67
CA GLN A 18 6.48 12.81 -11.41
C GLN A 18 6.46 13.58 -12.73
N LYS A 19 7.32 13.19 -13.67
CA LYS A 19 7.41 13.87 -14.96
C LYS A 19 6.11 13.80 -15.76
N VAL A 20 5.43 12.65 -15.79
CA VAL A 20 4.15 12.52 -16.48
C VAL A 20 3.06 13.33 -15.79
N TRP A 21 2.94 13.24 -14.46
CA TRP A 21 1.95 14.00 -13.71
C TRP A 21 2.16 15.51 -13.86
N ASP A 22 3.39 15.97 -13.72
CA ASP A 22 3.75 17.37 -13.95
C ASP A 22 3.34 17.78 -15.36
N TYR A 23 3.70 17.00 -16.38
CA TYR A 23 3.32 17.32 -17.75
C TYR A 23 1.80 17.43 -17.94
N MET A 24 1.03 16.48 -17.40
CA MET A 24 -0.43 16.51 -17.49
C MET A 24 -1.02 17.73 -16.76
N GLU A 25 -0.47 18.11 -15.60
CA GLU A 25 -0.91 19.29 -14.85
C GLU A 25 -0.61 20.59 -15.61
N HIS A 26 0.62 20.72 -16.12
CA HIS A 26 1.06 21.92 -16.85
C HIS A 26 0.30 22.12 -18.16
N ASN A 27 -0.07 21.04 -18.84
CA ASN A 27 -0.81 21.08 -20.11
C ASN A 27 -2.33 20.93 -19.93
N ASN A 28 -2.84 20.91 -18.70
CA ASN A 28 -4.28 20.78 -18.40
C ASN A 28 -4.94 19.56 -19.07
N LEU A 29 -4.24 18.42 -19.08
CA LEU A 29 -4.66 17.16 -19.72
C LEU A 29 -5.42 16.22 -18.77
N ALA A 30 -5.91 16.75 -17.65
CA ALA A 30 -6.55 15.96 -16.61
C ALA A 30 -7.81 16.62 -16.07
N ASP A 31 -8.85 15.79 -15.92
CA ASP A 31 -10.09 16.19 -15.27
C ASP A 31 -9.91 16.29 -13.74
N PHE A 32 -10.84 17.01 -13.10
CA PHE A 32 -10.97 17.02 -11.65
C PHE A 32 -11.22 15.58 -11.11
N PRO A 33 -10.60 15.17 -9.98
CA PRO A 33 -9.90 16.01 -9.02
C PRO A 33 -8.41 16.20 -9.29
N ARG A 34 -7.93 17.45 -9.15
CA ARG A 34 -6.51 17.84 -9.29
C ARG A 34 -5.86 18.12 -7.92
N PRO A 35 -4.52 18.12 -7.79
CA PRO A 35 -3.53 17.67 -8.79
C PRO A 35 -3.60 16.15 -9.02
N VAL A 36 -3.20 15.65 -10.19
CA VAL A 36 -3.24 14.22 -10.55
C VAL A 36 -2.21 13.36 -9.84
N HIS A 37 -1.20 13.96 -9.20
CA HIS A 37 -0.18 13.22 -8.48
C HIS A 37 -0.81 12.26 -7.48
N HIS A 38 -0.36 11.00 -7.53
CA HIS A 38 -0.90 9.93 -6.69
C HIS A 38 -2.42 9.72 -6.82
N ARG A 39 -3.06 10.10 -7.92
CA ARG A 39 -4.49 9.81 -8.12
C ARG A 39 -4.72 8.57 -8.96
N ILE A 40 -5.88 7.97 -8.73
CA ILE A 40 -6.42 6.88 -9.54
C ILE A 40 -7.41 7.53 -10.51
N PRO A 41 -7.48 7.08 -11.78
CA PRO A 41 -8.50 7.55 -12.73
C PRO A 41 -9.92 7.45 -12.15
N ASN A 42 -10.79 8.38 -12.52
CA ASN A 42 -12.20 8.31 -12.14
C ASN A 42 -12.91 7.22 -12.94
N PHE A 43 -13.45 6.22 -12.26
CA PHE A 43 -14.29 5.19 -12.88
C PHE A 43 -15.75 5.62 -12.86
N LYS A 44 -16.18 6.37 -13.89
CA LYS A 44 -17.59 6.78 -14.04
C LYS A 44 -18.42 5.59 -14.52
N GLY A 45 -19.60 5.39 -13.93
CA GLY A 45 -20.55 4.36 -14.34
C GLY A 45 -20.31 2.96 -13.75
N VAL A 46 -19.19 2.69 -13.08
CA VAL A 46 -18.95 1.35 -12.48
C VAL A 46 -20.06 1.00 -11.48
N LYS A 47 -20.50 1.94 -10.64
CA LYS A 47 -21.60 1.68 -9.69
C LYS A 47 -22.96 1.46 -10.37
N ASP A 48 -23.16 2.06 -11.54
CA ASP A 48 -24.45 2.07 -12.23
C ASP A 48 -24.60 0.89 -13.22
N PHE A 49 -23.47 0.38 -13.74
CA PHE A 49 -23.43 -0.62 -14.80
C PHE A 49 -22.69 -1.91 -14.42
N SER A 50 -22.33 -2.12 -13.15
CA SER A 50 -21.68 -3.36 -12.69
C SER A 50 -22.40 -4.00 -11.51
N VAL A 51 -22.20 -5.31 -11.37
CA VAL A 51 -22.67 -6.09 -10.22
C VAL A 51 -21.46 -6.41 -9.34
N PRO A 52 -21.53 -6.17 -8.01
CA PRO A 52 -20.43 -6.54 -7.13
C PRO A 52 -20.25 -8.06 -7.12
N LEU A 53 -19.00 -8.50 -7.31
CA LEU A 53 -18.63 -9.91 -7.25
C LEU A 53 -17.92 -10.21 -5.93
N GLY A 54 -18.33 -11.32 -5.30
CA GLY A 54 -17.61 -11.89 -4.17
C GLY A 54 -16.34 -12.61 -4.62
N LEU A 55 -15.42 -12.83 -3.68
CA LEU A 55 -14.13 -13.47 -3.96
C LEU A 55 -14.26 -14.97 -4.30
N ASP A 56 -15.36 -15.59 -3.89
CA ASP A 56 -15.65 -17.00 -4.19
C ASP A 56 -16.48 -17.13 -5.49
N SER A 57 -16.69 -16.03 -6.21
CA SER A 57 -17.44 -16.06 -7.48
C SER A 57 -16.64 -16.77 -8.55
N ALA A 58 -17.22 -17.81 -9.15
CA ALA A 58 -16.64 -18.48 -10.30
C ALA A 58 -16.91 -17.65 -11.57
N VAL A 59 -16.06 -16.64 -11.81
CA VAL A 59 -16.11 -15.80 -13.01
C VAL A 59 -14.79 -15.92 -13.76
N ARG A 60 -14.89 -16.03 -15.07
CA ARG A 60 -13.76 -15.90 -15.98
C ARG A 60 -13.73 -14.47 -16.53
N VAL A 61 -12.56 -13.86 -16.49
CA VAL A 61 -12.31 -12.51 -17.00
C VAL A 61 -11.59 -12.61 -18.33
N ASP A 62 -12.27 -12.23 -19.41
CA ASP A 62 -11.68 -12.22 -20.75
C ASP A 62 -10.91 -10.93 -21.05
N LEU A 63 -11.25 -9.83 -20.36
CA LEU A 63 -10.67 -8.51 -20.55
C LEU A 63 -10.43 -7.80 -19.20
N VAL A 64 -9.20 -7.34 -18.99
CA VAL A 64 -8.81 -6.46 -17.88
C VAL A 64 -8.47 -5.09 -18.45
N VAL A 65 -9.15 -4.05 -17.98
CA VAL A 65 -8.80 -2.66 -18.27
C VAL A 65 -8.07 -2.08 -17.07
N VAL A 66 -6.81 -1.69 -17.27
CA VAL A 66 -5.93 -1.18 -16.20
C VAL A 66 -5.41 0.22 -16.53
N GLY A 67 -5.47 1.12 -15.55
CA GLY A 67 -4.89 2.46 -15.69
C GLY A 67 -3.37 2.46 -15.54
N SER A 68 -2.72 3.34 -16.29
CA SER A 68 -1.25 3.47 -16.29
C SER A 68 -0.84 4.93 -16.16
N VAL A 69 0.29 5.18 -15.49
CA VAL A 69 0.94 6.50 -15.51
C VAL A 69 1.80 6.63 -16.75
N ALA A 70 2.55 5.59 -17.10
CA ALA A 70 3.26 5.51 -18.37
C ALA A 70 3.17 4.10 -18.95
N VAL A 71 3.26 3.99 -20.26
CA VAL A 71 3.32 2.71 -20.97
C VAL A 71 4.26 2.80 -22.18
N SER A 72 5.00 1.75 -22.50
CA SER A 72 5.78 1.67 -23.73
C SER A 72 5.05 0.91 -24.83
N GLU A 73 5.36 1.19 -26.09
CA GLU A 73 4.80 0.44 -27.23
C GLU A 73 5.14 -1.07 -27.17
N LYS A 74 6.11 -1.47 -26.34
CA LYS A 74 6.47 -2.86 -26.02
C LYS A 74 5.57 -3.50 -24.96
N GLY A 75 4.58 -2.78 -24.43
CA GLY A 75 3.63 -3.25 -23.42
C GLY A 75 4.12 -3.15 -21.98
N TRP A 76 5.22 -2.43 -21.74
CA TRP A 76 5.76 -2.23 -20.40
C TRP A 76 5.02 -1.10 -19.70
N ARG A 77 4.51 -1.36 -18.50
CA ARG A 77 3.58 -0.48 -17.82
C ARG A 77 4.17 0.03 -16.51
N ILE A 78 4.03 1.32 -16.25
CA ILE A 78 4.29 1.93 -14.95
C ILE A 78 2.96 2.42 -14.38
N GLY A 79 2.48 1.74 -13.34
CA GLY A 79 1.34 2.19 -12.54
C GLY A 79 1.70 3.31 -11.55
N LYS A 80 0.73 3.74 -10.75
CA LYS A 80 0.87 4.85 -9.78
C LYS A 80 1.97 4.65 -8.72
N GLY A 81 2.33 3.41 -8.38
CA GLY A 81 3.49 3.10 -7.54
C GLY A 81 3.22 2.29 -6.27
N GLU A 82 1.96 2.11 -5.88
CA GLU A 82 1.60 1.31 -4.69
C GLU A 82 1.56 -0.21 -4.96
N GLY A 83 1.64 -0.63 -6.23
CA GLY A 83 1.56 -2.05 -6.61
C GLY A 83 0.17 -2.69 -6.52
N PHE A 84 -0.89 -1.92 -6.22
CA PHE A 84 -2.24 -2.47 -6.06
C PHE A 84 -2.76 -3.16 -7.31
N ALA A 85 -2.68 -2.53 -8.49
CA ALA A 85 -3.20 -3.13 -9.73
C ALA A 85 -2.48 -4.44 -10.08
N ASP A 86 -1.16 -4.49 -9.87
CA ASP A 86 -0.34 -5.67 -10.09
C ASP A 86 -0.72 -6.80 -9.11
N MET A 87 -0.97 -6.45 -7.85
CA MET A 87 -1.46 -7.37 -6.81
C MET A 87 -2.88 -7.87 -7.10
N GLU A 88 -3.80 -7.00 -7.48
CA GLU A 88 -5.19 -7.34 -7.84
C GLU A 88 -5.21 -8.33 -9.00
N TYR A 89 -4.38 -8.12 -10.03
CA TYR A 89 -4.22 -9.07 -11.13
C TYR A 89 -3.70 -10.42 -10.62
N ALA A 90 -2.62 -10.43 -9.83
CA ALA A 90 -2.04 -11.65 -9.27
C ALA A 90 -3.05 -12.43 -8.40
N MET A 91 -3.89 -11.73 -7.64
CA MET A 91 -4.97 -12.32 -6.85
C MET A 91 -6.03 -12.96 -7.75
N MET A 92 -6.43 -12.30 -8.84
CA MET A 92 -7.37 -12.88 -9.80
C MET A 92 -6.81 -14.13 -10.49
N VAL A 93 -5.49 -14.20 -10.71
CA VAL A 93 -4.82 -15.43 -11.19
C VAL A 93 -4.88 -16.53 -10.13
N ALA A 94 -4.58 -16.23 -8.86
CA ALA A 94 -4.68 -17.20 -7.77
C ALA A 94 -6.11 -17.71 -7.54
N MET A 95 -7.11 -16.89 -7.87
CA MET A 95 -8.54 -17.25 -7.86
C MET A 95 -8.97 -18.04 -9.09
N GLY A 96 -8.13 -18.17 -10.12
CA GLY A 96 -8.47 -18.80 -11.40
C GLY A 96 -9.41 -17.97 -12.27
N ALA A 97 -9.62 -16.70 -11.94
CA ALA A 97 -10.49 -15.79 -12.68
C ALA A 97 -9.82 -15.21 -13.93
N VAL A 98 -8.49 -15.09 -13.89
CA VAL A 98 -7.66 -14.54 -14.97
C VAL A 98 -6.59 -15.57 -15.37
N THR A 99 -6.28 -15.63 -16.66
CA THR A 99 -5.26 -16.52 -17.22
C THR A 99 -4.34 -15.76 -18.18
N GLU A 100 -3.33 -16.42 -18.75
CA GLU A 100 -2.47 -15.81 -19.78
C GLU A 100 -3.24 -15.35 -21.02
N GLN A 101 -4.38 -15.98 -21.31
CA GLN A 101 -5.27 -15.63 -22.42
C GLN A 101 -6.12 -14.40 -22.14
N THR A 102 -6.24 -13.95 -20.89
CA THR A 102 -6.98 -12.74 -20.54
C THR A 102 -6.29 -11.54 -21.18
N VAL A 103 -7.04 -10.78 -21.99
CA VAL A 103 -6.53 -9.59 -22.66
C VAL A 103 -6.39 -8.45 -21.65
N VAL A 104 -5.25 -7.78 -21.63
CA VAL A 104 -4.98 -6.64 -20.76
C VAL A 104 -4.85 -5.38 -21.60
N VAL A 105 -5.71 -4.40 -21.34
CA VAL A 105 -5.77 -3.13 -22.07
C VAL A 105 -5.50 -1.98 -21.13
N THR A 106 -4.66 -1.04 -21.57
CA THR A 106 -4.52 0.25 -20.90
C THR A 106 -5.13 1.35 -21.73
N VAL A 107 -5.80 2.29 -21.06
CA VAL A 107 -6.32 3.52 -21.66
C VAL A 107 -5.53 4.69 -21.09
N VAL A 108 -4.84 5.42 -21.95
CA VAL A 108 -3.93 6.50 -21.57
C VAL A 108 -4.00 7.66 -22.57
N HIS A 109 -3.55 8.84 -22.18
CA HIS A 109 -3.32 9.93 -23.11
C HIS A 109 -2.06 9.66 -23.95
N ASP A 110 -1.96 10.23 -25.16
CA ASP A 110 -0.83 10.04 -26.06
C ASP A 110 0.52 10.38 -25.40
N CYS A 111 0.55 11.42 -24.55
CA CYS A 111 1.74 11.82 -23.81
C CYS A 111 2.25 10.79 -22.80
N GLN A 112 1.44 9.80 -22.42
CA GLN A 112 1.81 8.75 -21.47
C GLN A 112 2.45 7.54 -22.17
N VAL A 113 2.50 7.53 -23.52
CA VAL A 113 3.19 6.50 -24.30
C VAL A 113 4.67 6.90 -24.42
N LEU A 114 5.55 6.22 -23.70
CA LEU A 114 6.97 6.57 -23.53
C LEU A 114 7.88 5.37 -23.80
N ASP A 115 9.11 5.60 -24.26
CA ASP A 115 10.14 4.55 -24.33
C ASP A 115 10.72 4.26 -22.93
N ILE A 116 10.04 3.37 -22.20
CA ILE A 116 10.42 2.97 -20.83
C ILE A 116 11.61 2.01 -20.90
N PRO A 117 12.68 2.18 -20.10
CA PRO A 117 13.77 1.20 -20.03
C PRO A 117 13.31 -0.13 -19.40
N GLU A 118 13.70 -1.26 -20.00
CA GLU A 118 13.36 -2.60 -19.50
C GLU A 118 13.89 -2.86 -18.09
N SER A 119 15.04 -2.28 -17.74
CA SER A 119 15.64 -2.42 -16.40
C SER A 119 14.78 -1.86 -15.27
N LEU A 120 13.75 -1.09 -15.60
CA LEU A 120 12.76 -0.64 -14.64
C LEU A 120 11.63 -1.64 -14.44
N LEU A 121 11.60 -2.78 -15.11
CA LEU A 121 10.50 -3.74 -14.99
C LEU A 121 10.88 -4.85 -14.00
N ASP A 122 9.94 -5.18 -13.14
CA ASP A 122 10.02 -6.27 -12.18
C ASP A 122 9.11 -7.43 -12.61
N ASP A 123 9.36 -8.64 -12.11
CA ASP A 123 8.59 -9.85 -12.47
C ASP A 123 7.14 -9.84 -12.01
N HIS A 124 6.77 -8.88 -11.15
CA HIS A 124 5.41 -8.68 -10.68
C HIS A 124 4.66 -7.60 -11.46
N ASP A 125 5.34 -6.79 -12.29
CA ASP A 125 4.67 -5.73 -13.03
C ASP A 125 3.79 -6.32 -14.12
N LEU A 126 2.51 -5.93 -14.12
CA LEU A 126 1.56 -6.31 -15.15
C LEU A 126 1.91 -5.65 -16.50
N THR A 127 2.09 -6.46 -17.53
CA THR A 127 2.23 -6.02 -18.92
C THR A 127 0.86 -5.87 -19.59
N VAL A 128 0.82 -5.13 -20.69
CA VAL A 128 -0.42 -4.85 -21.43
C VAL A 128 -0.31 -5.32 -22.88
N ASP A 129 -1.42 -5.82 -23.43
CA ASP A 129 -1.53 -6.32 -24.81
C ASP A 129 -1.93 -5.19 -25.78
N TYR A 130 -2.79 -4.28 -25.32
CA TYR A 130 -3.22 -3.12 -26.10
C TYR A 130 -3.08 -1.81 -25.34
N ILE A 131 -2.73 -0.77 -26.08
CA ILE A 131 -2.70 0.62 -25.61
C ILE A 131 -3.71 1.39 -26.43
N VAL A 132 -4.71 1.96 -25.76
CA VAL A 132 -5.71 2.82 -26.38
C VAL A 132 -5.44 4.26 -25.99
N THR A 133 -5.23 5.11 -26.98
CA THR A 133 -5.13 6.57 -26.83
C THR A 133 -6.25 7.25 -27.63
N PRO A 134 -6.52 8.55 -27.40
CA PRO A 134 -7.47 9.30 -28.22
C PRO A 134 -7.18 9.24 -29.73
N THR A 135 -5.92 9.07 -30.14
CA THR A 135 -5.52 9.12 -31.55
C THR A 135 -5.30 7.74 -32.18
N ARG A 136 -5.06 6.69 -31.39
CA ARG A 136 -4.66 5.38 -31.92
C ARG A 136 -4.89 4.23 -30.95
N VAL A 137 -4.94 3.02 -31.52
CA VAL A 137 -4.89 1.75 -30.79
C VAL A 137 -3.63 1.01 -31.21
N LEU A 138 -2.81 0.64 -30.25
CA LEU A 138 -1.54 -0.06 -30.48
C LEU A 138 -1.63 -1.48 -29.92
N THR A 139 -1.14 -2.45 -30.70
CA THR A 139 -0.91 -3.82 -30.23
C THR A 139 0.56 -3.93 -29.82
N THR A 140 0.83 -4.39 -28.60
CA THR A 140 2.19 -4.33 -28.03
C THR A 140 3.05 -5.52 -28.41
N ASN A 141 2.43 -6.65 -28.75
CA ASN A 141 3.10 -7.95 -28.96
C ASN A 141 4.09 -8.27 -27.82
N CYS A 142 3.74 -7.91 -26.58
CA CYS A 142 4.62 -8.08 -25.43
C CYS A 142 4.96 -9.55 -25.23
N THR A 143 6.26 -9.88 -25.24
CA THR A 143 6.75 -11.25 -25.04
C THR A 143 7.02 -11.58 -23.57
N ARG A 144 7.02 -10.57 -22.70
CA ARG A 144 7.21 -10.75 -21.26
C ARG A 144 5.93 -11.35 -20.66
N PRO A 145 6.04 -12.45 -19.88
CA PRO A 145 4.86 -13.09 -19.29
C PRO A 145 4.17 -12.14 -18.32
N LYS A 146 2.83 -12.21 -18.30
CA LYS A 146 2.01 -11.58 -17.26
C LYS A 146 2.27 -12.26 -15.91
N PRO A 147 1.99 -11.60 -14.77
CA PRO A 147 2.11 -12.23 -13.45
C PRO A 147 1.31 -13.54 -13.38
N GLN A 148 1.97 -14.61 -12.94
CA GLN A 148 1.39 -15.97 -12.89
C GLN A 148 0.73 -16.32 -11.55
N GLY A 149 0.55 -15.32 -10.69
CA GLY A 149 0.03 -15.47 -9.34
C GLY A 149 0.72 -14.56 -8.35
N ILE A 150 0.43 -14.74 -7.07
CA ILE A 150 0.99 -13.94 -5.99
C ILE A 150 2.43 -14.39 -5.72
N ILE A 151 3.38 -13.48 -5.86
CA ILE A 151 4.78 -13.72 -5.48
C ILE A 151 4.91 -13.50 -3.97
N TRP A 152 4.61 -14.53 -3.17
CA TRP A 152 4.57 -14.43 -1.70
C TRP A 152 5.86 -13.90 -1.07
N SER A 153 7.01 -14.20 -1.66
CA SER A 153 8.31 -13.70 -1.20
C SER A 153 8.48 -12.18 -1.32
N LYS A 154 7.59 -11.51 -2.08
CA LYS A 154 7.52 -10.04 -2.17
C LYS A 154 6.43 -9.43 -1.27
N VAL A 155 5.57 -10.25 -0.67
CA VAL A 155 4.49 -9.80 0.22
C VAL A 155 5.04 -9.61 1.64
N SER A 156 4.96 -8.38 2.15
CA SER A 156 5.35 -8.04 3.52
C SER A 156 4.24 -8.34 4.55
N ARG A 157 4.58 -8.37 5.84
CA ARG A 157 3.58 -8.47 6.92
C ARG A 157 2.61 -7.28 6.92
N GLU A 158 3.10 -6.09 6.56
CA GLU A 158 2.28 -4.89 6.42
C GLU A 158 1.25 -5.04 5.30
N MET A 159 1.66 -5.56 4.14
CA MET A 159 0.74 -5.87 3.03
C MET A 159 -0.31 -6.91 3.45
N MET A 160 0.10 -7.95 4.17
CA MET A 160 -0.81 -8.97 4.71
C MET A 160 -1.84 -8.40 5.70
N SER A 161 -1.47 -7.36 6.45
CA SER A 161 -2.38 -6.67 7.37
C SER A 161 -3.36 -5.76 6.61
N THR A 162 -2.83 -5.01 5.64
CA THR A 162 -3.56 -3.99 4.87
C THR A 162 -4.55 -4.61 3.87
N ILE A 163 -4.25 -5.80 3.35
CA ILE A 163 -5.06 -6.49 2.33
C ILE A 163 -5.59 -7.81 2.92
N PRO A 164 -6.74 -7.81 3.63
CA PRO A 164 -7.20 -8.96 4.40
C PRO A 164 -7.41 -10.24 3.59
N ILE A 165 -7.76 -10.11 2.31
CA ILE A 165 -7.96 -11.23 1.40
C ILE A 165 -6.66 -12.05 1.19
N LEU A 166 -5.48 -11.44 1.30
CA LEU A 166 -4.22 -12.17 1.15
C LEU A 166 -4.09 -13.32 2.14
N ARG A 167 -4.67 -13.23 3.35
CA ARG A 167 -4.73 -14.38 4.28
C ARG A 167 -5.49 -15.56 3.70
N LYS A 168 -6.69 -15.31 3.16
CA LYS A 168 -7.52 -16.37 2.56
C LYS A 168 -6.82 -17.02 1.36
N LEU A 169 -6.23 -16.20 0.48
CA LEU A 169 -5.52 -16.70 -0.70
C LEU A 169 -4.27 -17.50 -0.31
N ARG A 170 -3.51 -17.02 0.68
CA ARG A 170 -2.33 -17.72 1.22
C ARG A 170 -2.71 -19.08 1.80
N ASP A 171 -3.82 -19.16 2.53
CA ASP A 171 -4.32 -20.41 3.10
C ASP A 171 -4.79 -21.38 2.02
N SER A 172 -5.41 -20.87 0.95
CA SER A 172 -5.81 -21.66 -0.21
C SER A 172 -4.59 -22.23 -0.94
N GLU A 173 -3.61 -21.40 -1.28
CA GLU A 173 -2.41 -21.83 -2.02
C GLU A 173 -1.52 -22.77 -1.19
N ARG A 174 -1.44 -22.55 0.13
CA ARG A 174 -0.76 -23.47 1.05
C ARG A 174 -1.43 -24.84 1.08
N ARG A 175 -2.77 -24.91 1.09
CA ARG A 175 -3.50 -26.19 1.00
C ARG A 175 -3.29 -26.88 -0.35
N ALA A 176 -3.06 -26.11 -1.42
CA ALA A 176 -2.68 -26.60 -2.73
C ALA A 176 -1.18 -26.97 -2.86
N GLY A 177 -0.40 -26.90 -1.77
CA GLY A 177 1.01 -27.30 -1.75
C GLY A 177 1.99 -26.28 -2.37
N ARG A 178 1.57 -25.04 -2.58
CA ARG A 178 2.45 -23.97 -3.12
C ARG A 178 3.29 -23.34 -2.02
N ASP A 179 4.45 -22.79 -2.40
CA ASP A 179 5.27 -21.99 -1.50
C ASP A 179 4.61 -20.64 -1.21
N VAL A 180 4.38 -20.37 0.07
CA VAL A 180 3.72 -19.15 0.57
C VAL A 180 4.61 -18.39 1.56
N THR A 181 5.92 -18.54 1.44
CA THR A 181 6.91 -17.85 2.26
C THR A 181 6.86 -16.34 2.00
N LEU A 182 6.70 -15.56 3.07
CA LEU A 182 6.61 -14.09 2.97
C LEU A 182 7.99 -13.46 2.83
N LYS A 183 8.01 -12.17 2.42
CA LYS A 183 9.21 -11.34 2.50
C LYS A 183 9.68 -11.27 3.96
N THR A 184 10.69 -12.08 4.31
CA THR A 184 11.44 -11.91 5.56
C THR A 184 12.18 -10.59 5.48
N GLU A 185 12.17 -9.80 6.55
CA GLU A 185 13.03 -8.61 6.63
C GLU A 185 14.44 -9.03 6.23
N GLU A 186 15.00 -8.34 5.24
CA GLU A 186 16.39 -8.52 4.89
C GLU A 186 17.20 -8.28 6.16
N ASP A 187 17.85 -9.34 6.66
CA ASP A 187 18.81 -9.27 7.73
C ASP A 187 19.83 -8.16 7.40
N PRO A 188 19.93 -7.08 8.21
CA PRO A 188 20.88 -5.99 7.99
C PRO A 188 22.34 -6.45 7.93
N LEU A 189 22.63 -7.69 8.34
CA LEU A 189 23.98 -8.25 8.38
C LEU A 189 24.49 -8.78 7.02
N ARG A 190 23.65 -8.95 5.99
CA ARG A 190 24.10 -9.49 4.70
C ARG A 190 24.68 -8.49 3.69
N GLN A 191 24.62 -7.18 3.96
CA GLN A 191 25.25 -6.16 3.11
C GLN A 191 26.69 -5.77 3.52
N ARG A 192 27.29 -6.41 4.54
CA ARG A 192 28.67 -6.09 4.98
C ARG A 192 29.75 -7.06 4.51
N THR A 193 29.44 -8.02 3.63
CA THR A 193 30.45 -8.97 3.09
C THR A 193 30.66 -8.78 1.59
N ALA A 194 31.00 -7.56 1.15
CA ALA A 194 31.47 -7.33 -0.22
C ALA A 194 32.29 -6.05 -0.41
N THR A 195 33.15 -5.66 0.53
CA THR A 195 34.30 -4.78 0.23
C THR A 195 35.38 -5.02 1.26
N GLY A 196 36.42 -5.77 0.88
CA GLY A 196 37.66 -5.80 1.62
C GLY A 196 38.37 -4.45 1.49
N SER A 197 38.70 -3.83 2.62
CA SER A 197 39.85 -2.95 2.72
C SER A 197 40.32 -2.90 4.17
N THR A 198 41.55 -3.37 4.36
CA THR A 198 42.35 -3.35 5.58
C THR A 198 42.65 -1.92 6.04
N ARG A 199 42.63 -1.67 7.37
CA ARG A 199 43.64 -0.94 8.19
C ARG A 199 43.13 -0.60 9.61
N PRO A 200 44.04 -0.30 10.58
CA PRO A 200 44.13 -1.07 11.81
C PRO A 200 43.50 -0.41 13.05
N ALA A 201 43.43 -1.24 14.09
CA ALA A 201 42.94 -0.93 15.43
C ALA A 201 43.57 0.32 16.06
N HIS A 202 42.72 1.20 16.58
CA HIS A 202 43.07 2.08 17.69
C HIS A 202 42.05 1.93 18.81
N ASN A 203 42.63 1.62 19.96
CA ASN A 203 42.03 1.38 21.26
C ASN A 203 41.46 2.69 21.84
N CYS A 204 40.22 2.70 22.30
CA CYS A 204 39.80 3.62 23.36
C CYS A 204 38.59 3.07 24.13
N GLN A 205 38.81 2.94 25.43
CA GLN A 205 37.96 2.34 26.43
C GLN A 205 36.67 3.14 26.63
N THR A 206 35.56 2.45 26.87
CA THR A 206 34.36 3.02 27.51
C THR A 206 34.15 2.32 28.86
N PRO A 207 33.84 3.05 29.94
CA PRO A 207 33.61 2.48 31.26
C PRO A 207 32.22 1.82 31.36
N PRO A 208 31.99 0.94 32.36
CA PRO A 208 30.76 0.17 32.43
C PRO A 208 29.61 1.04 32.94
N ILE A 209 28.48 1.04 32.25
CA ILE A 209 27.21 1.44 32.86
C ILE A 209 26.41 0.17 33.11
N THR A 210 26.19 0.02 34.40
CA THR A 210 25.51 -1.01 35.15
C THR A 210 24.11 -1.34 34.61
N GLU A 211 23.77 -2.61 34.75
CA GLU A 211 22.41 -3.14 34.68
C GLU A 211 21.42 -2.27 35.49
N SER A 212 20.36 -1.78 34.86
CA SER A 212 18.99 -2.11 35.22
C SER A 212 18.04 -1.44 34.23
N LEU A 213 17.11 -2.21 33.67
CA LEU A 213 15.70 -1.87 33.45
C LEU A 213 15.11 -2.95 32.54
N ALA A 214 14.76 -4.07 33.16
CA ALA A 214 13.81 -5.00 32.61
C ALA A 214 12.47 -4.28 32.33
N GLU A 215 11.88 -4.61 31.19
CA GLU A 215 10.44 -4.55 30.90
C GLU A 215 9.70 -3.23 31.16
N GLN A 216 9.75 -2.33 30.17
CA GLN A 216 8.59 -1.50 29.84
C GLN A 216 8.21 -1.76 28.38
N LYS A 217 7.05 -2.37 28.14
CA LYS A 217 6.42 -2.34 26.81
C LYS A 217 6.05 -0.88 26.53
N GLY A 218 6.97 -0.15 25.90
CA GLY A 218 6.77 1.24 25.53
C GLY A 218 5.55 1.42 24.62
N VAL A 219 4.92 2.58 24.69
CA VAL A 219 3.84 2.95 23.76
C VAL A 219 4.40 2.96 22.34
N THR A 220 3.80 2.16 21.45
CA THR A 220 4.24 2.02 20.05
C THR A 220 3.51 2.97 19.08
N THR A 221 2.52 3.71 19.57
CA THR A 221 1.69 4.60 18.74
C THR A 221 2.01 6.07 19.02
N VAL A 222 2.29 6.83 17.96
CA VAL A 222 2.40 8.29 18.00
C VAL A 222 1.09 8.92 17.54
N TYR A 223 0.59 9.87 18.31
CA TYR A 223 -0.57 10.70 17.99
C TYR A 223 -0.12 11.98 17.28
N ILE A 224 -0.81 12.33 16.19
CA ILE A 224 -0.72 13.65 15.56
C ILE A 224 -2.09 14.31 15.64
N GLY A 225 -2.17 15.48 16.26
CA GLY A 225 -3.37 16.32 16.32
C GLY A 225 -3.16 17.69 15.70
N ASN A 226 -4.24 18.46 15.64
CA ASN A 226 -4.25 19.78 15.01
C ASN A 226 -3.83 19.74 13.53
N ILE A 227 -4.24 18.68 12.83
CA ILE A 227 -3.99 18.52 11.40
C ILE A 227 -4.86 19.53 10.63
N PRO A 228 -4.30 20.34 9.72
CA PRO A 228 -5.07 21.33 8.98
C PRO A 228 -6.29 20.70 8.27
N PRO A 229 -7.48 21.34 8.30
CA PRO A 229 -8.69 20.80 7.66
C PRO A 229 -8.55 20.52 6.17
N THR A 230 -7.64 21.24 5.51
CA THR A 230 -7.34 21.12 4.09
C THR A 230 -6.31 20.04 3.79
N MET A 231 -5.52 19.62 4.79
CA MET A 231 -4.44 18.65 4.62
C MET A 231 -5.01 17.27 4.33
N ARG A 232 -4.43 16.61 3.33
CA ARG A 232 -4.80 15.23 2.99
C ARG A 232 -3.86 14.22 3.60
N VAL A 233 -4.35 13.00 3.79
CA VAL A 233 -3.54 11.88 4.28
C VAL A 233 -2.28 11.62 3.44
N SER A 234 -2.32 11.87 2.13
CA SER A 234 -1.17 11.74 1.23
C SER A 234 -0.07 12.78 1.48
N GLU A 235 -0.47 14.00 1.85
CA GLU A 235 0.46 15.08 2.21
C GLU A 235 1.12 14.76 3.55
N LEU A 236 0.33 14.31 4.54
CA LEU A 236 0.87 13.84 5.81
C LEU A 236 1.87 12.68 5.60
N LYS A 237 1.51 11.67 4.79
CA LYS A 237 2.43 10.55 4.48
C LYS A 237 3.73 11.02 3.82
N SER A 238 3.69 12.09 3.02
CA SER A 238 4.89 12.64 2.39
C SER A 238 5.78 13.36 3.38
N LEU A 239 5.20 14.17 4.26
CA LEU A 239 5.91 14.83 5.36
C LEU A 239 6.55 13.82 6.32
N LEU A 240 5.83 12.75 6.66
CA LEU A 240 6.36 11.69 7.52
C LEU A 240 7.57 10.99 6.89
N ARG A 241 7.53 10.75 5.57
CA ARG A 241 8.64 10.16 4.82
C ARG A 241 9.85 11.09 4.75
N GLU A 242 9.64 12.37 4.48
CA GLU A 242 10.71 13.39 4.46
C GLU A 242 11.40 13.55 5.81
N ARG A 243 10.64 13.39 6.91
CA ARG A 243 11.17 13.41 8.28
C ARG A 243 11.70 12.06 8.75
N GLY A 244 11.71 11.02 7.92
CA GLY A 244 12.18 9.69 8.31
C GLY A 244 11.34 9.04 9.43
N ALA A 245 10.06 9.37 9.50
CA ALA A 245 9.13 8.95 10.55
C ALA A 245 7.93 8.16 9.99
N SER A 246 8.10 7.48 8.86
CA SER A 246 7.06 6.64 8.26
C SER A 246 6.66 5.50 9.20
N PRO A 247 5.38 5.39 9.61
CA PRO A 247 4.92 4.26 10.42
C PRO A 247 4.62 3.02 9.56
N GLY A 248 4.52 1.85 10.19
CA GLY A 248 4.03 0.64 9.54
C GLY A 248 2.50 0.64 9.35
N HIS A 249 1.78 1.48 10.09
CA HIS A 249 0.36 1.71 9.87
C HIS A 249 -0.03 3.14 10.28
N LEU A 250 -0.92 3.77 9.50
CA LEU A 250 -1.39 5.14 9.74
C LEU A 250 -2.92 5.15 9.74
N THR A 251 -3.51 5.46 10.89
CA THR A 251 -4.95 5.70 11.03
C THR A 251 -5.23 7.19 10.82
N TRP A 252 -5.92 7.54 9.75
CA TRP A 252 -6.30 8.92 9.44
C TRP A 252 -7.73 9.23 9.91
N GLN A 253 -7.89 10.30 10.69
CA GLN A 253 -9.17 10.78 11.17
C GLN A 253 -9.33 12.26 10.80
N GLY A 254 -9.49 12.50 9.49
CA GLY A 254 -9.59 13.84 8.89
C GLY A 254 -10.66 14.75 9.51
N PRO A 255 -11.92 14.30 9.68
CA PRO A 255 -12.97 15.10 10.32
C PRO A 255 -12.66 15.47 11.78
N GLN A 256 -11.78 14.73 12.44
CA GLN A 256 -11.33 14.97 13.82
C GLN A 256 -9.95 15.63 13.87
N HIS A 257 -9.38 16.02 12.73
CA HIS A 257 -8.10 16.71 12.61
C HIS A 257 -6.95 15.98 13.33
N ARG A 258 -6.94 14.65 13.25
CA ARG A 258 -5.95 13.81 13.94
C ARG A 258 -5.58 12.54 13.18
N ALA A 259 -4.43 11.99 13.52
CA ALA A 259 -3.93 10.72 13.01
C ALA A 259 -3.20 9.94 14.10
N PHE A 260 -3.11 8.63 13.93
CA PHE A 260 -2.36 7.73 14.79
C PHE A 260 -1.38 6.94 13.93
N LEU A 261 -0.11 6.93 14.35
CA LEU A 261 1.01 6.32 13.65
C LEU A 261 1.50 5.13 14.47
N ASP A 262 1.32 3.91 13.97
CA ASP A 262 1.70 2.70 14.68
C ASP A 262 3.09 2.22 14.21
N TYR A 263 4.00 2.05 15.16
CA TYR A 263 5.36 1.56 14.93
C TYR A 263 5.55 0.14 15.48
N SER A 264 6.61 -0.53 15.05
CA SER A 264 6.95 -1.91 15.47
C SER A 264 7.18 -2.03 16.98
N ASP A 265 7.75 -0.99 17.58
CA ASP A 265 8.18 -0.96 18.97
C ASP A 265 8.25 0.48 19.51
N GLY A 266 8.42 0.60 20.83
CA GLY A 266 8.49 1.89 21.51
C GLY A 266 9.72 2.73 21.13
N CYS A 267 10.83 2.09 20.75
CA CYS A 267 12.05 2.80 20.34
C CYS A 267 11.82 3.54 19.01
N GLN A 268 11.20 2.87 18.04
CA GLN A 268 10.79 3.50 16.77
C GLN A 268 9.76 4.61 16.98
N ALA A 269 8.77 4.40 17.85
CA ALA A 269 7.81 5.46 18.20
C ALA A 269 8.50 6.68 18.84
N GLN A 270 9.51 6.45 19.70
CA GLN A 270 10.30 7.53 20.30
C GLN A 270 11.16 8.26 19.27
N LEU A 271 11.77 7.55 18.33
CA LEU A 271 12.58 8.14 17.27
C LEU A 271 11.71 8.99 16.35
N ALA A 272 10.55 8.48 15.95
CA ALA A 272 9.58 9.22 15.15
C ALA A 272 9.09 10.49 15.87
N LEU A 273 8.81 10.41 17.18
CA LEU A 273 8.43 11.59 17.97
C LEU A 273 9.49 12.70 17.91
N ARG A 274 10.77 12.35 18.03
CA ARG A 274 11.88 13.31 17.92
C ARG A 274 12.00 13.89 16.52
N SER A 275 11.87 13.06 15.49
CA SER A 275 11.93 13.50 14.08
C SER A 275 10.79 14.44 13.68
N LEU A 276 9.66 14.32 14.37
CA LEU A 276 8.43 15.09 14.14
C LEU A 276 8.27 16.26 15.12
N GLU A 277 9.26 16.52 15.97
CA GLU A 277 9.24 17.66 16.88
C GLU A 277 9.17 18.98 16.08
N GLY A 278 8.26 19.87 16.49
CA GLY A 278 8.03 21.15 15.81
C GLY A 278 7.43 21.04 14.41
N LEU A 279 6.81 19.90 14.04
CA LEU A 279 6.17 19.73 12.75
C LEU A 279 5.09 20.81 12.53
N SER A 280 5.25 21.59 11.46
CA SER A 280 4.31 22.64 11.07
C SER A 280 4.17 22.67 9.55
N VAL A 281 2.97 23.02 9.08
CA VAL A 281 2.68 23.17 7.64
C VAL A 281 1.93 24.47 7.44
N GLU A 282 2.43 25.33 6.55
CA GLU A 282 1.84 26.66 6.27
C GLU A 282 1.56 27.47 7.55
N GLY A 283 2.49 27.41 8.51
CA GLY A 283 2.34 28.08 9.82
C GLY A 283 1.43 27.38 10.84
N HIS A 284 0.79 26.26 10.48
CA HIS A 284 -0.05 25.48 11.39
C HIS A 284 0.80 24.42 12.11
N ALA A 285 1.09 24.65 13.39
CA ALA A 285 1.82 23.70 14.22
C ALA A 285 0.94 22.47 14.55
N MET A 286 1.43 21.29 14.20
CA MET A 286 0.79 20.03 14.55
C MET A 286 1.26 19.54 15.91
N ARG A 287 0.35 18.94 16.67
CA ARG A 287 0.63 18.39 17.99
C ARG A 287 1.06 16.94 17.86
N VAL A 288 2.32 16.64 18.14
CA VAL A 288 2.87 15.27 18.05
C VAL A 288 3.25 14.76 19.44
N GLU A 289 2.66 13.65 19.87
CA GLU A 289 2.85 13.08 21.21
C GLU A 289 2.73 11.55 21.17
N LEU A 290 3.25 10.83 22.17
CA LEU A 290 2.89 9.41 22.33
C LEU A 290 1.41 9.26 22.66
N ALA A 291 0.73 8.33 22.01
CA ALA A 291 -0.68 8.07 22.27
C ALA A 291 -0.86 7.55 23.71
N ARG A 292 -1.79 8.15 24.46
CA ARG A 292 -2.12 7.66 25.80
C ARG A 292 -2.75 6.27 25.66
N MET A 293 -2.26 5.27 26.40
CA MET A 293 -2.92 3.96 26.51
C MET A 293 -4.36 4.18 26.96
N GLN A 294 -5.33 4.06 26.06
CA GLN A 294 -6.70 3.81 26.48
C GLN A 294 -6.71 2.39 27.06
N ARG A 295 -6.82 2.28 28.39
CA ARG A 295 -7.24 1.02 29.01
C ARG A 295 -8.52 0.58 28.29
N GLN A 296 -8.47 -0.56 27.63
CA GLN A 296 -9.67 -1.27 27.20
C GLN A 296 -10.58 -1.37 28.42
N ARG A 297 -11.75 -0.71 28.38
CA ARG A 297 -12.86 -1.09 29.25
C ARG A 297 -13.25 -2.49 28.82
N LEU A 298 -12.70 -3.49 29.49
CA LEU A 298 -13.23 -4.84 29.51
C LEU A 298 -14.65 -4.73 30.06
N ASN A 299 -15.64 -5.01 29.21
CA ASN A 299 -16.97 -5.39 29.68
C ASN A 299 -16.85 -6.80 30.28
N GLU A 300 -16.47 -6.87 31.54
CA GLU A 300 -16.63 -8.04 32.40
C GLU A 300 -17.37 -7.63 33.67
N HIS A 301 -18.69 -7.70 33.60
CA HIS A 301 -19.60 -7.92 34.72
C HIS A 301 -20.56 -8.99 34.20
N GLY A 302 -20.68 -10.18 34.77
CA GLY A 302 -20.05 -10.82 35.90
C GLY A 302 -20.70 -12.20 35.98
N ASP A 303 -19.91 -13.25 36.15
CA ASP A 303 -20.42 -14.59 36.41
C ASP A 303 -20.76 -14.76 37.90
N CYS A 304 -21.72 -15.65 38.12
CA CYS A 304 -22.01 -16.42 39.33
C CYS A 304 -23.01 -15.84 40.34
N GLY A 305 -24.11 -16.57 40.57
CA GLY A 305 -24.86 -16.43 41.82
C GLY A 305 -26.29 -16.98 41.91
N ASP A 306 -26.43 -18.30 41.76
CA ASP A 306 -27.29 -19.12 42.63
C ASP A 306 -28.82 -19.23 42.42
N LYS A 307 -29.29 -20.43 42.78
CA LYS A 307 -30.62 -21.03 42.64
C LYS A 307 -31.74 -20.21 43.30
N LYS A 308 -32.95 -20.26 42.69
CA LYS A 308 -34.18 -20.70 43.39
C LYS A 308 -35.36 -20.94 42.43
N ARG A 309 -36.13 -21.95 42.83
CA ARG A 309 -37.40 -22.51 42.33
C ARG A 309 -38.48 -21.47 41.99
N GLY A 310 -39.39 -21.84 41.09
CA GLY A 310 -40.75 -21.29 41.05
C GLY A 310 -41.54 -21.67 39.80
N ASP A 311 -42.53 -22.56 39.98
CA ASP A 311 -43.58 -22.96 39.04
C ASP A 311 -44.34 -21.77 38.39
N TYR A 312 -44.85 -21.93 37.16
CA TYR A 312 -46.29 -22.08 36.82
C TYR A 312 -46.58 -21.91 35.30
N ALA A 313 -47.43 -22.82 34.78
CA ALA A 313 -48.47 -22.73 33.72
C ALA A 313 -48.19 -21.93 32.41
N ARG A 314 -48.27 -22.55 31.22
CA ARG A 314 -49.48 -22.95 30.43
C ARG A 314 -50.38 -21.81 29.93
N HIS A 315 -50.86 -22.03 28.70
CA HIS A 315 -51.78 -21.25 27.84
C HIS A 315 -51.12 -20.11 27.07
N GLY A 316 -51.35 -19.90 25.78
CA GLY A 316 -52.34 -20.42 24.84
C GLY A 316 -52.61 -19.34 23.78
N ASP A 317 -53.12 -19.75 22.62
CA ASP A 317 -53.62 -18.96 21.46
C ASP A 317 -52.59 -18.20 20.59
N ALA A 318 -52.51 -18.34 19.27
CA ALA A 318 -53.48 -18.57 18.16
C ALA A 318 -54.36 -17.35 17.79
N GLY A 319 -54.25 -16.94 16.52
CA GLY A 319 -55.10 -15.95 15.84
C GLY A 319 -54.51 -14.54 15.86
N GLN A 320 -54.36 -13.80 14.74
CA GLN A 320 -54.86 -13.91 13.37
C GLN A 320 -53.81 -13.32 12.43
#